data_AF-A0A356X4D5-F1
#
_entry.id   AF-A0A356X4D5-F1
#
_cell.length_a   1.000
_cell.length_b   1.000
_cell.length_c   1.000
_cell.angle_alpha   90.00
_cell.angle_beta   90.00
_cell.angle_gamma   90.00
#
_symmetry.space_group_name_H-M   'P 1'
#
loop_
_entity.id
_entity.type
_entity.pdbx_description
1 polymer ?
#
loop_
_entity_poly.entity_id
_entity_poly.type
_entity_poly.pdbx_seq_one_letter_code
_entity_poly.pdbx_strand_id
1 'polypeptide(L)'
;MKKMLLLLLISVFTIPALAQDQFKQIIDERADEIEEQVIEWRRHFHENPELSNREFETAAYIADYLNELGLEVETEVAHTGVVALLEGGQPG
;
A
#
# COMPACT_ATOMS: atom_id res chain seq x y z
N MET A 1 -13.00 -16.70 44.23
CA MET A 1 -13.73 -16.96 42.96
C MET A 1 -13.97 -15.68 42.15
N LYS A 2 -14.70 -14.66 42.65
CA LYS A 2 -14.97 -13.42 41.90
C LYS A 2 -13.72 -12.65 41.43
N LYS A 3 -12.67 -12.56 42.27
CA LYS A 3 -11.39 -11.93 41.89
C LYS A 3 -10.63 -12.69 40.80
N MET A 4 -10.75 -14.02 40.79
CA MET A 4 -10.13 -14.90 39.79
C MET A 4 -10.88 -14.81 38.45
N LEU A 5 -12.21 -14.69 38.51
CA LEU A 5 -13.07 -14.44 37.34
C LEU A 5 -12.81 -13.07 36.71
N LEU A 6 -12.57 -12.04 37.53
CA LEU A 6 -12.24 -10.69 37.10
C LEU A 6 -10.86 -10.62 36.41
N LEU A 7 -9.85 -11.30 36.97
CA LEU A 7 -8.52 -11.40 36.36
C LEU A 7 -8.55 -12.12 35.00
N LEU A 8 -9.36 -13.17 34.88
CA LEU A 8 -9.54 -13.91 33.62
C LEU A 8 -10.25 -13.07 32.54
N LEU A 9 -11.18 -12.19 32.94
CA LEU A 9 -11.87 -11.26 32.04
C LEU A 9 -10.94 -10.16 31.51
N ILE A 10 -10.00 -9.69 32.33
CA ILE A 10 -8.99 -8.69 31.94
C ILE A 10 -7.94 -9.31 31.00
N SER A 11 -7.56 -10.58 31.19
CA SER A 11 -6.61 -11.25 30.29
C SER A 11 -7.19 -11.49 28.89
N VAL A 12 -8.50 -11.72 28.76
CA VAL A 12 -9.14 -11.88 27.44
C VAL A 12 -9.17 -10.57 26.64
N PHE A 13 -9.23 -9.43 27.31
CA PHE A 13 -9.25 -8.11 26.67
C PHE A 13 -7.87 -7.56 26.27
N THR A 14 -6.78 -8.09 26.82
CA THR A 14 -5.41 -7.60 26.53
C THR A 14 -4.75 -8.29 25.33
N ILE A 15 -5.20 -9.50 24.97
CA ILE A 15 -4.68 -10.28 23.84
C ILE A 15 -4.90 -9.60 22.47
N PRO A 16 -6.08 -9.02 22.13
CA PRO A 16 -6.28 -8.41 20.80
C PRO A 16 -5.46 -7.13 20.58
N ALA A 17 -5.11 -6.40 21.64
CA ALA A 17 -4.34 -5.15 21.53
C ALA A 17 -2.88 -5.38 21.08
N LEU A 18 -2.30 -6.54 21.41
CA LEU A 18 -0.93 -6.91 21.00
C LEU A 18 -0.88 -7.47 19.57
N ALA A 19 -2.00 -7.96 19.02
CA ALA A 19 -2.05 -8.58 17.69
C ALA A 19 -2.06 -7.54 16.55
N GLN A 20 -2.65 -6.35 16.77
CA GLN A 20 -2.67 -5.28 15.77
C GLN A 20 -1.26 -4.71 15.49
N ASP A 21 -0.36 -4.74 16.48
CA ASP A 21 0.98 -4.15 16.41
C ASP A 21 1.90 -4.91 15.44
N GLN A 22 1.73 -6.23 15.31
CA GLN A 22 2.59 -7.07 14.48
C GLN A 22 2.45 -6.78 12.99
N PHE A 23 1.22 -6.55 12.50
CA PHE A 23 1.00 -6.25 11.09
C PHE A 23 1.58 -4.89 10.71
N LYS A 24 1.49 -3.90 11.61
CA LYS A 24 2.09 -2.59 11.40
C LYS A 24 3.61 -2.69 11.25
N GLN A 25 4.28 -3.42 12.15
CA GLN A 25 5.73 -3.62 12.08
C GLN A 25 6.17 -4.24 10.76
N ILE A 26 5.45 -5.28 10.29
CA ILE A 26 5.74 -5.90 8.99
C ILE A 26 5.59 -4.89 7.85
N ILE A 27 4.53 -4.08 7.85
CA ILE A 27 4.32 -3.07 6.80
C ILE A 27 5.39 -1.99 6.85
N ASP A 28 5.78 -1.53 8.03
CA ASP A 28 6.87 -0.55 8.21
C ASP A 28 8.19 -1.13 7.66
N GLU A 29 8.55 -2.37 8.03
CA GLU A 29 9.75 -3.05 7.53
C GLU A 29 9.74 -3.21 5.99
N ARG A 30 8.59 -3.59 5.40
CA ARG A 30 8.44 -3.68 3.94
C ARG A 30 8.48 -2.33 3.24
N ALA A 31 8.01 -1.27 3.89
CA ALA A 31 8.08 0.08 3.35
C ALA A 31 9.53 0.58 3.35
N ASP A 32 10.30 0.30 4.40
CA ASP A 32 11.73 0.61 4.47
C ASP A 32 12.52 -0.13 3.38
N GLU A 33 12.16 -1.39 3.07
CA GLU A 33 12.79 -2.17 1.99
C GLU A 33 12.68 -1.49 0.60
N ILE A 34 11.65 -0.67 0.35
CA ILE A 34 11.42 -0.01 -0.94
C ILE A 34 11.85 1.47 -0.94
N GLU A 35 12.44 2.00 0.14
CA GLU A 35 12.75 3.43 0.29
C GLU A 35 13.60 3.97 -0.87
N GLU A 36 14.69 3.27 -1.22
CA GLU A 36 15.59 3.69 -2.31
C GLU A 36 14.85 3.75 -3.67
N GLN A 37 13.93 2.82 -3.91
CA GLN A 37 13.10 2.79 -5.12
C GLN A 37 12.12 3.98 -5.15
N VAL A 38 11.51 4.32 -4.01
CA VAL A 38 10.65 5.50 -3.90
C VAL A 38 11.43 6.79 -4.12
N ILE A 39 12.66 6.88 -3.61
CA ILE A 39 13.57 8.01 -3.85
C ILE A 39 13.89 8.12 -5.34
N GLU A 40 14.16 7.01 -6.02
CA GLU A 40 14.41 6.96 -7.46
C GLU A 40 13.20 7.46 -8.26
N TRP A 41 12.00 6.94 -7.98
CA TRP A 41 10.76 7.42 -8.60
C TRP A 41 10.58 8.93 -8.42
N ARG A 42 10.79 9.41 -7.19
CA ARG A 42 10.67 10.85 -6.89
C ARG A 42 11.66 11.67 -7.72
N ARG A 43 12.90 11.20 -7.92
CA ARG A 43 13.89 11.90 -8.77
C ARG A 43 13.46 11.86 -10.22
N HIS A 44 13.06 10.70 -10.73
CA HIS A 44 12.58 10.53 -12.11
C HIS A 44 11.44 11.48 -12.44
N PHE A 45 10.36 11.50 -11.62
CA PHE A 45 9.22 12.38 -11.86
C PHE A 45 9.55 13.87 -11.67
N HIS A 46 10.51 14.21 -10.80
CA HIS A 46 10.95 15.59 -10.63
C HIS A 46 11.82 16.09 -11.79
N GLU A 47 12.61 15.21 -12.40
CA GLU A 47 13.44 15.52 -13.57
C GLU A 47 12.63 15.54 -14.87
N ASN A 48 11.51 14.81 -14.94
CA ASN A 48 10.66 14.68 -16.12
C ASN A 48 9.21 15.18 -15.88
N PRO A 49 9.01 16.47 -15.52
CA PRO A 49 7.67 16.99 -15.29
C PRO A 49 6.90 17.15 -16.59
N GLU A 50 5.64 16.72 -16.60
CA GLU A 50 4.70 16.93 -17.69
C GLU A 50 3.61 17.95 -17.32
N LEU A 51 2.92 18.48 -18.34
CA LEU A 51 1.87 19.47 -18.16
C LEU A 51 0.52 18.79 -17.85
N SER A 52 -0.37 19.50 -17.17
CA SER A 52 -1.70 19.00 -16.86
C SER A 52 -2.46 18.50 -18.10
N ASN A 53 -3.03 17.30 -18.01
CA ASN A 53 -3.72 16.56 -19.08
C ASN A 53 -2.81 16.18 -20.27
N ARG A 54 -1.49 16.10 -20.05
CA ARG A 54 -0.48 15.71 -21.04
C ARG A 54 0.64 14.89 -20.39
N GLU A 55 0.31 14.15 -19.34
CA GLU A 55 1.22 13.31 -18.56
C GLU A 55 1.40 11.91 -19.20
N PHE A 56 1.76 11.88 -20.49
CA PHE A 56 1.77 10.64 -21.27
C PHE A 56 2.88 9.70 -20.85
N GLU A 57 4.10 10.22 -20.65
CA GLU A 57 5.25 9.42 -20.23
C GLU A 57 5.11 9.00 -18.76
N THR A 58 4.59 9.89 -17.92
CA THR A 58 4.28 9.60 -16.50
C THR A 58 3.24 8.50 -16.39
N ALA A 59 2.16 8.56 -17.18
CA ALA A 59 1.13 7.53 -17.19
C ALA A 59 1.69 6.18 -17.68
N ALA A 60 2.50 6.17 -18.74
CA ALA A 60 3.15 4.97 -19.24
C ALA A 60 4.08 4.35 -18.18
N TYR A 61 4.91 5.15 -17.52
CA TYR A 61 5.80 4.70 -16.45
C TYR A 61 5.04 4.01 -15.31
N ILE A 62 3.94 4.61 -14.86
CA ILE A 62 3.11 4.05 -13.78
C ILE A 62 2.42 2.76 -14.24
N ALA A 63 1.88 2.74 -15.46
CA ALA A 63 1.21 1.57 -16.01
C ALA A 63 2.19 0.39 -16.16
N ASP A 64 3.40 0.62 -16.67
CA ASP A 64 4.43 -0.40 -16.81
C ASP A 64 4.80 -1.00 -15.46
N TYR A 65 5.06 -0.16 -14.45
CA TYR A 65 5.37 -0.64 -13.10
C TYR A 65 4.23 -1.46 -12.48
N LEU A 66 2.97 -1.03 -12.62
CA LEU A 66 1.82 -1.76 -12.09
C LEU A 66 1.60 -3.10 -12.83
N ASN A 67 1.90 -3.16 -14.14
CA ASN A 67 1.89 -4.41 -14.90
C ASN A 67 3.02 -5.36 -14.44
N GLU A 68 4.21 -4.85 -14.13
CA GLU A 68 5.31 -5.66 -13.59
C GLU A 68 4.97 -6.29 -12.22
N LEU A 69 4.14 -5.60 -11.42
CA LEU A 69 3.58 -6.14 -10.18
C LEU A 69 2.49 -7.23 -10.41
N GLY A 70 2.09 -7.46 -11.67
CA GLY A 70 1.07 -8.45 -12.03
C GLY A 70 -0.36 -8.00 -11.76
N LEU A 71 -0.61 -6.70 -11.67
CA LEU A 71 -1.94 -6.14 -11.45
C LEU A 71 -2.73 -6.04 -12.75
N GLU A 72 -4.06 -6.07 -12.65
CA GLU A 72 -4.93 -5.71 -13.78
C GLU A 72 -4.96 -4.18 -13.91
N VAL A 73 -4.37 -3.66 -14.98
CA VAL A 73 -4.19 -2.21 -15.22
C VAL A 73 -5.08 -1.72 -16.36
N GLU A 74 -5.87 -0.69 -16.10
CA GLU A 74 -6.61 0.09 -17.09
C GLU A 74 -5.89 1.43 -17.32
N THR A 75 -5.60 1.75 -18.58
CA THR A 75 -4.95 3.01 -19.00
C THR A 75 -5.92 3.88 -19.79
N GLU A 76 -5.52 5.10 -20.11
CA GLU A 76 -6.32 6.09 -20.84
C GLU A 76 -7.61 6.53 -20.12
N VAL A 77 -7.72 6.29 -18.82
CA VAL A 77 -8.85 6.73 -18.00
C VAL A 77 -8.84 8.26 -17.94
N ALA A 78 -9.86 8.90 -18.50
CA ALA A 78 -9.90 10.36 -18.64
C ALA A 78 -8.60 10.94 -19.27
N HIS A 79 -8.11 10.30 -20.34
CA HIS A 79 -6.93 10.68 -21.14
C HIS A 79 -5.59 10.12 -20.61
N THR A 80 -5.13 10.52 -19.43
CA THR A 80 -3.81 10.12 -18.87
C THR A 80 -3.92 9.36 -17.55
N GLY A 81 -5.13 9.07 -17.07
CA GLY A 81 -5.35 8.31 -15.86
C GLY A 81 -5.01 6.84 -16.02
N VAL A 82 -4.47 6.27 -14.92
CA VAL A 82 -4.12 4.87 -14.78
C VAL A 82 -4.81 4.33 -13.53
N VAL A 83 -5.51 3.21 -13.66
CA VAL A 83 -6.19 2.52 -12.56
C VAL A 83 -5.70 1.09 -12.52
N ALA A 84 -5.37 0.57 -11.33
CA ALA A 84 -5.01 -0.82 -11.15
C ALA A 84 -5.83 -1.47 -10.04
N LEU A 85 -6.26 -2.71 -10.26
CA LEU A 85 -7.03 -3.50 -9.30
C LEU A 85 -6.10 -4.39 -8.46
N LEU A 86 -6.09 -4.17 -7.15
CA LEU A 86 -5.50 -5.08 -6.17
C LEU A 86 -6.63 -5.87 -5.49
N GLU A 87 -6.83 -7.11 -5.91
CA GLU A 87 -7.87 -7.98 -5.36
C GLU A 87 -7.40 -8.67 -4.06
N GLY A 88 -8.14 -8.46 -2.97
CA GLY A 88 -7.87 -9.11 -1.68
C GLY A 88 -8.49 -10.50 -1.57
N GLY A 89 -7.93 -11.36 -0.74
CA GLY A 89 -8.39 -12.76 -0.60
C GLY A 89 -9.58 -12.99 0.34
N GLN A 90 -10.20 -11.93 0.88
CA GLN A 90 -11.35 -12.03 1.81
C GLN A 90 -12.45 -11.04 1.41
N PRO A 91 -13.73 -11.38 1.62
CA PRO A 91 -14.81 -10.40 1.49
C PRO A 91 -14.62 -9.25 2.50
N GLY A 92 -14.91 -8.02 2.05
CA GLY A 92 -14.76 -6.79 2.84
C GLY A 92 -15.71 -6.66 4.03
#